data_AF-A0A379G305-F1
#
_entry.id   AF-A0A379G305-F1
#
_cell.length_a   1.000
_cell.length_b   1.000
_cell.length_c   1.000
_cell.angle_alpha   90.00
_cell.angle_beta   90.00
_cell.angle_gamma   90.00
#
_symmetry.space_group_name_H-M   'P 1'
#
loop_
_entity.id
_entity.type
_entity.pdbx_description
1 polymer ?
#
loop_
_entity_poly.entity_id
_entity_poly.type
_entity_poly.pdbx_seq_one_letter_code
_entity_poly.pdbx_strand_id
1 'polypeptide(L)' 'MQKITINFSVGSPYVSIDEYSRLSGIPLNTCRAMVNRGQIIIRPKQAAKEKIQVNMIAMLKDAIGNS' A
#
# COMPACT_ATOMS: atom_id res chain seq x y z
N MET A 1 -25.55 -4.89 -3.78
CA MET A 1 -24.07 -4.81 -3.91
C MET A 1 -23.69 -5.36 -5.28
N GLN A 2 -23.24 -4.52 -6.20
CA GLN A 2 -22.72 -4.99 -7.50
C GLN A 2 -21.45 -5.82 -7.24
N LYS A 3 -21.43 -7.08 -7.69
CA LYS A 3 -20.23 -7.90 -7.70
C LYS A 3 -19.29 -7.37 -8.78
N ILE A 4 -18.36 -6.50 -8.40
CA ILE A 4 -17.26 -6.08 -9.27
C ILE A 4 -16.16 -7.14 -9.16
N THR A 5 -15.97 -7.92 -10.22
CA THR A 5 -14.85 -8.86 -10.33
C THR A 5 -13.70 -8.17 -11.05
N ILE A 6 -12.68 -7.72 -10.31
CA ILE A 6 -11.46 -7.14 -10.89
C ILE A 6 -10.40 -8.24 -11.00
N ASN A 7 -10.11 -8.68 -12.22
CA ASN A 7 -8.98 -9.58 -12.49
C ASN A 7 -7.73 -8.74 -12.75
N PHE A 8 -6.84 -8.63 -11.76
CA PHE A 8 -5.56 -7.95 -11.89
C PHE A 8 -4.43 -8.88 -11.45
N SER A 9 -3.35 -8.93 -12.22
CA SER A 9 -2.15 -9.69 -11.87
C SER A 9 -1.22 -8.78 -11.07
N VAL A 10 -1.13 -9.02 -9.76
CA VAL A 10 -0.18 -8.28 -8.90
C VAL A 10 1.17 -8.94 -9.04
N GLY A 11 2.16 -8.24 -9.59
CA GLY A 11 3.54 -8.74 -9.64
C GLY A 11 4.10 -9.04 -8.24
N SER A 12 3.63 -8.30 -7.22
CA SER A 12 3.84 -8.63 -5.82
C SER A 12 2.71 -8.06 -4.94
N PRO A 13 2.08 -8.85 -4.04
CA PRO A 13 1.05 -8.36 -3.12
C PRO A 13 1.58 -7.35 -2.10
N TYR A 14 2.88 -7.42 -1.83
CA TYR A 14 3.60 -6.49 -0.96
C TYR A 14 4.74 -5.83 -1.75
N VAL A 15 4.77 -4.50 -1.75
CA VAL A 15 5.85 -3.75 -2.39
C VAL A 15 6.62 -2.97 -1.34
N SER A 16 7.91 -2.69 -1.57
CA SER A 16 8.64 -1.79 -0.69
C SER A 16 8.04 -0.38 -0.75
N ILE A 17 8.21 0.40 0.31
CA ILE A 17 7.80 1.80 0.30
C ILE A 17 8.51 2.62 -0.78
N ASP A 18 9.74 2.26 -1.12
CA ASP A 18 10.53 2.86 -2.21
C ASP A 18 9.86 2.59 -3.57
N GLU A 19 9.42 1.36 -3.80
CA GLU A 19 8.71 0.99 -5.03
C GLU A 19 7.32 1.63 -5.08
N TYR A 20 6.62 1.69 -3.95
CA TYR A 20 5.36 2.40 -3.85
C TYR A 20 5.52 3.91 -4.16
N SER A 21 6.57 4.54 -3.65
CA SER A 21 6.91 5.93 -3.95
C SER A 21 7.15 6.12 -5.45
N ARG A 22 7.86 5.20 -6.10
CA ARG A 22 8.08 5.21 -7.55
C ARG A 22 6.78 5.07 -8.35
N LEU A 23 5.91 4.14 -7.95
CA LEU A 23 4.65 3.84 -8.64
C LEU A 23 3.60 4.96 -8.48
N SER A 24 3.51 5.53 -7.28
CA SER A 24 2.55 6.60 -6.96
C SER A 24 3.02 7.99 -7.39
N GLY A 25 4.32 8.16 -7.70
CA GLY A 25 4.93 9.46 -7.94
C GLY A 25 5.04 10.35 -6.70
N ILE A 26 4.71 9.82 -5.52
CA ILE A 26 4.77 10.55 -4.25
C ILE A 26 6.20 10.47 -3.70
N PRO A 27 6.80 11.58 -3.23
CA PRO A 27 8.13 11.55 -2.63
C PRO A 27 8.21 10.58 -1.44
N LEU A 28 9.32 9.85 -1.33
CA LEU A 28 9.51 8.81 -0.32
C LEU A 28 9.30 9.30 1.13
N ASN A 29 9.73 10.53 1.44
CA ASN A 29 9.52 11.14 2.75
C ASN A 29 8.03 11.36 3.05
N THR A 30 7.26 11.76 2.04
CA THR A 30 5.81 11.90 2.13
C THR A 30 5.15 10.55 2.32
N CYS A 31 5.55 9.52 1.56
CA CYS A 31 5.05 8.15 1.76
C CYS A 31 5.31 7.66 3.19
N ARG A 32 6.51 7.91 3.76
CA ARG A 32 6.81 7.55 5.16
C ARG A 32 5.91 8.29 6.14
N ALA A 33 5.64 9.57 5.91
CA ALA A 33 4.71 10.33 6.72
C ALA A 33 3.27 9.80 6.61
N MET A 34 2.83 9.40 5.41
CA MET A 34 1.52 8.78 5.19
C MET A 34 1.38 7.43 5.91
N VAL A 35 2.44 6.60 5.91
CA VAL A 35 2.49 5.37 6.70
C VAL A 35 2.34 5.67 8.19
N ASN A 36 3.07 6.67 8.71
CA ASN A 36 2.97 7.06 10.12
C ASN A 36 1.60 7.64 10.49
N ARG A 37 0.91 8.27 9.52
CA ARG A 37 -0.48 8.76 9.66
C ARG A 37 -1.53 7.66 9.51
N GLY A 38 -1.15 6.43 9.15
CA GLY A 38 -2.08 5.31 8.94
C GLY A 38 -2.82 5.35 7.59
N GLN A 39 -2.39 6.20 6.65
CA GLN A 39 -3.03 6.34 5.33
C GLN A 39 -2.58 5.27 4.34
N ILE A 40 -1.44 4.63 4.60
CA ILE A 40 -0.93 3.52 3.78
C ILE A 40 -0.96 2.26 4.63
N ILE A 41 -1.70 1.25 4.18
CA ILE A 41 -1.80 -0.03 4.85
C ILE A 41 -0.49 -0.80 4.61
N ILE A 42 0.25 -1.04 5.69
CA ILE A 42 1.53 -1.76 5.66
C ILE A 42 1.42 -3.13 6.32
N ARG A 43 2.34 -4.02 5.97
CA ARG A 43 2.59 -5.23 6.76
C ARG A 43 2.99 -4.83 8.19
N PRO A 44 2.45 -5.48 9.23
CA PRO A 44 2.87 -5.25 10.62
C PRO A 44 4.38 -5.45 10.76
N LYS A 45 5.07 -4.47 11.32
CA LYS A 45 6.50 -4.55 11.60
C LYS A 45 6.73 -5.42 12.83
N GLN A 46 7.68 -6.33 12.75
CA GLN A 46 8.18 -7.12 13.88
C GLN A 46 9.38 -6.42 14.54
N ALA A 47 10.09 -5.56 13.81
CA ALA A 47 11.25 -4.82 14.33
C ALA A 47 11.26 -3.35 13.91
N ALA A 48 11.86 -2.48 14.75
CA ALA A 48 11.90 -1.03 14.54
C ALA A 48 12.61 -0.60 13.23
N LYS A 49 13.57 -1.41 12.74
CA LYS A 49 14.34 -1.15 11.51
C LYS A 49 13.93 -2.02 10.32
N GLU A 50 12.79 -2.70 10.42
CA GLU A 50 12.31 -3.55 9.34
C GLU A 50 11.91 -2.72 8.11
N LYS A 51 12.13 -3.28 6.92
CA LYS A 51 11.72 -2.66 5.67
C LYS A 51 10.21 -2.50 5.65
N ILE A 52 9.76 -1.29 5.32
CA ILE A 52 8.32 -1.02 5.18
C ILE A 52 7.83 -1.69 3.91
N GLN A 53 6.85 -2.58 4.06
CA GLN A 53 6.15 -3.24 2.96
C GLN A 53 4.71 -2.75 2.91
N VAL A 54 4.33 -2.12 1.80
CA VAL A 54 2.99 -1.63 1.52
C VAL A 54 2.13 -2.78 1.00
N ASN A 55 0.95 -2.95 1.58
CA ASN A 55 -0.02 -3.97 1.18
C ASN A 55 -0.93 -3.42 0.07
N MET A 56 -0.59 -3.73 -1.18
CA MET A 56 -1.29 -3.19 -2.35
C MET A 56 -2.74 -3.69 -2.46
N ILE A 57 -3.01 -4.91 -2.00
CA ILE A 57 -4.35 -5.51 -2.04
C ILE A 57 -5.28 -4.79 -1.06
N ALA A 58 -4.79 -4.50 0.14
CA ALA A 58 -5.58 -3.79 1.14
C ALA A 58 -5.89 -2.36 0.70
N MET A 59 -4.90 -1.68 0.11
CA MET A 59 -5.11 -0.34 -0.47
C MET A 59 -6.21 -0.33 -1.53
N LEU A 60 -6.23 -1.33 -2.43
CA LEU A 60 -7.27 -1.46 -3.45
C LEU A 60 -8.65 -1.71 -2.82
N LYS A 61 -8.73 -2.61 -1.83
CA LYS A 61 -9.99 -2.88 -1.13
C LYS A 61 -10.54 -1.64 -0.43
N ASP A 62 -9.67 -0.87 0.22
CA ASP A 62 -10.04 0.39 0.86
C ASP A 62 -10.54 1.41 -0.17
N ALA A 63 -9.83 1.56 -1.29
CA ALA A 63 -10.26 2.44 -2.37
C ALA A 63 -11.66 2.07 -2.89
N ILE A 64 -11.93 0.78 -3.14
CA ILE A 64 -13.25 0.30 -3.57
C ILE A 64 -14.33 0.55 -2.49
N GLY A 65 -13.99 0.38 -1.22
CA GLY A 65 -14.93 0.60 -0.11
C GLY A 65 -15.28 2.07 0.12
N ASN A 66 -14.35 2.98 -0.21
CA ASN A 66 -14.51 4.43 -0.10
C ASN A 66 -14.87 5.12 -1.45
N SER A 67 -15.21 4.34 -2.49
CA SER A 67 -15.63 4.83 -3.83
C SER A 67 -17.13 5.12 -3.92
#